data_AF-A0A0H2X4N5-F1
#
_entry.id   AF-A0A0H2X4N5-F1
#
_cell.length_a   1.000
_cell.length_b   1.000
_cell.length_c   1.000
_cell.angle_alpha   90.00
_cell.angle_beta   90.00
_cell.angle_gamma   90.00
#
_symmetry.space_group_name_H-M   'P 1'
#
loop_
_entity.id
_entity.type
_entity.pdbx_description
1 polymer ?
#
loop_
_entity_poly.entity_id
_entity_poly.type
_entity_poly.pdbx_seq_one_letter_code
_entity_poly.pdbx_strand_id
1 'polypeptide(L)'
;MNWSPGVGLMVDSEGRPQGQSSEYAEQAFVGLAHELIHAKHIMSGDFKHGGDRLDPKSKSGKEELRATGLGKYASERVSENSIRAENGLPIRKHYAG
;
A
#
# COMPACT_ATOMS: atom_id res chain seq x y z
N MET A 1 1.93 6.53 10.82
CA MET A 1 2.13 6.86 9.39
C MET A 1 3.40 7.65 9.30
N ASN A 2 4.29 7.28 8.37
CA ASN A 2 5.52 8.02 8.11
C ASN A 2 5.65 8.14 6.59
N TRP A 3 4.84 9.04 6.02
CA TRP A 3 4.94 9.39 4.61
C TRP A 3 5.83 10.62 4.46
N SER A 4 6.63 10.64 3.39
CA SER A 4 7.45 11.78 3.00
C SER A 4 7.31 12.02 1.50
N PRO A 5 7.16 13.28 1.04
CA PRO A 5 7.12 13.60 -0.38
C PRO A 5 8.47 13.40 -1.08
N GLY A 6 9.57 13.28 -0.32
CA GLY A 6 10.92 13.17 -0.86
C GLY A 6 11.35 11.75 -1.24
N VAL A 7 10.52 10.73 -0.99
CA VAL A 7 10.84 9.33 -1.29
C VAL A 7 9.60 8.56 -1.77
N GLY A 8 9.81 7.65 -2.73
CA GLY A 8 8.79 6.72 -3.21
C GLY A 8 9.18 5.27 -2.97
N LEU A 9 8.19 4.38 -2.95
CA LEU A 9 8.40 2.94 -2.80
C LEU A 9 8.80 2.32 -4.15
N MET A 10 10.04 1.85 -4.23
CA MET A 10 10.53 1.08 -5.37
C MET A 10 9.86 -0.30 -5.38
N VAL A 11 9.40 -0.71 -6.56
CA VAL A 11 8.80 -2.03 -6.80
C VAL A 11 9.50 -2.64 -8.01
N ASP A 12 10.03 -3.85 -7.85
CA ASP A 12 10.74 -4.55 -8.92
C ASP A 12 9.79 -5.15 -9.98
N SER A 13 10.36 -5.77 -11.01
CA SER A 13 9.61 -6.43 -12.09
C SER A 13 8.75 -7.61 -11.62
N GLU A 14 9.04 -8.19 -10.45
CA GLU A 14 8.27 -9.27 -9.84
C GLU A 14 7.19 -8.73 -8.89
N GLY A 15 7.10 -7.41 -8.70
CA GLY A 15 6.14 -6.77 -7.83
C GLY A 15 6.51 -6.83 -6.35
N ARG A 16 7.80 -7.05 -6.01
CA ARG A 16 8.29 -6.98 -4.63
C ARG A 16 8.71 -5.55 -4.28
N PRO A 17 8.33 -5.05 -3.09
CA PRO A 17 8.81 -3.76 -2.60
C PRO A 17 10.29 -3.87 -2.20
N GLN A 18 11.13 -2.96 -2.70
CA GLN A 18 12.58 -2.92 -2.46
C GLN A 18 13.00 -1.82 -1.47
N GLY A 19 12.03 -1.14 -0.84
CA GLY A 19 12.25 -0.03 0.07
C GLY A 19 11.97 1.34 -0.57
N GLN A 20 12.17 2.39 0.24
CA GLN A 20 11.94 3.78 -0.18
C GLN A 20 13.24 4.43 -0.65
N SER A 21 13.17 5.19 -1.74
CA SER A 21 14.32 5.93 -2.29
C SER A 21 13.88 7.29 -2.83
N SER A 22 14.77 8.28 -2.75
CA SER A 22 14.56 9.60 -3.34
C SER A 22 14.62 9.59 -4.87
N GLU A 23 15.21 8.56 -5.47
CA GLU A 23 15.18 8.35 -6.93
C GLU A 23 13.76 8.07 -7.45
N TYR A 24 12.84 7.68 -6.56
CA TYR A 24 11.44 7.40 -6.85
C TYR A 24 10.51 8.47 -6.26
N ALA A 25 11.03 9.67 -5.95
CA ALA A 25 10.25 10.72 -5.30
C ALA A 25 8.99 11.13 -6.09
N GLU A 26 9.00 11.05 -7.43
CA GLU A 26 7.80 11.29 -8.25
C GLU A 26 6.68 10.27 -8.00
N GLN A 27 6.99 9.13 -7.38
CA GLN A 27 6.03 8.10 -6.98
C GLN A 27 5.59 8.22 -5.52
N ALA A 28 6.06 9.24 -4.78
CA ALA A 28 5.69 9.45 -3.38
C ALA A 28 4.16 9.57 -3.19
N PHE A 29 3.43 10.06 -4.19
CA PHE A 29 1.97 10.16 -4.14
C PHE A 29 1.28 8.79 -3.94
N VAL A 30 1.91 7.69 -4.36
CA VAL A 30 1.38 6.33 -4.15
C VAL A 30 1.37 6.00 -2.66
N GLY A 31 2.45 6.34 -1.95
CA GLY A 31 2.51 6.22 -0.50
C GLY A 31 1.48 7.10 0.20
N LEU A 32 1.26 8.32 -0.29
CA LEU A 32 0.21 9.20 0.24
C LEU A 32 -1.18 8.59 0.04
N ALA A 33 -1.46 8.03 -1.14
CA ALA A 33 -2.72 7.38 -1.44
C ALA A 33 -2.98 6.18 -0.52
N HIS A 34 -1.96 5.36 -0.24
CA HIS A 34 -2.04 4.24 0.73
C HIS A 34 -2.50 4.73 2.10
N GLU A 35 -1.88 5.81 2.60
CA GLU A 35 -2.22 6.38 3.89
C GLU A 35 -3.63 7.02 3.90
N LEU A 36 -4.07 7.62 2.78
CA LEU A 36 -5.43 8.12 2.62
C LEU A 36 -6.48 6.99 2.58
N ILE A 37 -6.14 5.82 2.03
CA ILE A 37 -7.02 4.65 2.05
C ILE A 37 -7.24 4.17 3.49
N HIS A 38 -6.18 4.10 4.30
CA HIS A 38 -6.32 3.83 5.73
C HIS A 38 -7.18 4.89 6.43
N ALA A 39 -6.94 6.18 6.16
CA ALA A 39 -7.75 7.26 6.72
C ALA A 39 -9.23 7.11 6.36
N LYS A 40 -9.55 6.74 5.12
CA LYS A 40 -10.91 6.43 4.67
C LYS A 40 -11.53 5.28 5.49
N HIS A 41 -10.79 4.18 5.73
CA HIS A 41 -11.28 3.07 6.54
C HIS A 41 -11.49 3.45 8.01
N ILE A 42 -10.63 4.34 8.56
CA ILE A 42 -10.79 4.89 9.91
C ILE A 42 -12.08 5.72 9.98
N MET A 43 -12.27 6.65 9.05
CA MET A 43 -13.45 7.51 9.00
C MET A 43 -14.75 6.74 8.78
N SER A 44 -14.70 5.62 8.06
CA SER A 44 -15.86 4.75 7.87
C SER A 44 -16.09 3.76 9.03
N GLY A 45 -15.22 3.73 10.04
CA GLY A 45 -15.32 2.81 11.18
C GLY A 45 -15.01 1.33 10.87
N ASP A 46 -14.37 1.03 9.73
CA ASP A 46 -14.06 -0.35 9.28
C ASP A 46 -12.55 -0.67 9.30
N PHE A 47 -11.75 0.23 9.88
CA PHE A 47 -10.31 0.05 10.03
C PHE A 47 -9.97 -1.14 10.93
N LYS A 48 -9.09 -2.02 10.44
CA LYS A 48 -8.73 -3.26 11.16
C LYS A 48 -7.48 -3.05 12.00
N HIS A 49 -7.65 -2.56 13.22
CA HIS A 49 -6.56 -2.38 14.17
C HIS A 49 -6.34 -3.63 15.04
N GLY A 50 -5.08 -4.05 15.20
CA GLY A 50 -4.65 -5.04 16.20
C GLY A 50 -3.68 -6.10 15.67
N GLY A 51 -2.61 -6.36 16.43
CA GLY A 51 -1.54 -7.28 16.06
C GLY A 51 -0.54 -6.67 15.07
N ASP A 52 0.41 -7.50 14.63
CA ASP A 52 1.53 -7.12 13.77
C ASP A 52 1.09 -6.82 12.33
N ARG A 53 1.50 -5.68 11.77
CA ARG A 53 1.24 -5.30 10.37
C ARG A 53 1.91 -6.25 9.37
N LEU A 54 3.01 -6.89 9.74
CA LEU A 54 3.72 -7.85 8.89
C LEU A 54 3.09 -9.26 8.93
N ASP A 55 2.27 -9.56 9.94
CA ASP A 55 1.51 -10.82 9.99
C ASP A 55 0.20 -10.69 9.20
N PRO A 56 0.07 -11.32 8.02
CA PRO A 56 -1.13 -11.23 7.19
C PRO A 56 -2.39 -11.83 7.86
N LYS A 57 -2.23 -12.58 8.95
CA LYS A 57 -3.36 -13.14 9.72
C LYS A 57 -3.91 -12.17 10.76
N SER A 58 -3.11 -11.20 11.20
CA SER A 58 -3.52 -10.19 12.18
C SER A 58 -4.57 -9.23 11.59
N LYS A 59 -5.21 -8.42 12.45
CA LYS A 59 -6.13 -7.38 11.96
C LYS A 59 -5.36 -6.32 11.18
N SER A 60 -4.24 -5.85 11.74
CA SER A 60 -3.38 -4.87 11.11
C SER A 60 -2.84 -5.36 9.76
N GLY A 61 -2.36 -6.60 9.66
CA GLY A 61 -1.86 -7.12 8.38
C GLY A 61 -2.95 -7.30 7.33
N LYS A 62 -4.19 -7.62 7.72
CA LYS A 62 -5.33 -7.62 6.79
C LYS A 62 -5.67 -6.21 6.28
N GLU A 63 -5.55 -5.20 7.13
CA GLU A 63 -5.74 -3.80 6.75
C GLU A 63 -4.70 -3.37 5.71
N GLU A 64 -3.45 -3.79 5.89
CA GLU A 64 -2.38 -3.55 4.93
C GLU A 64 -2.60 -4.23 3.58
N LEU A 65 -2.95 -5.53 3.59
CA LEU A 65 -3.28 -6.25 2.36
C LEU A 65 -4.46 -5.60 1.63
N ARG A 66 -5.44 -5.08 2.38
CA ARG A 66 -6.58 -4.37 1.82
C ARG A 66 -6.18 -3.03 1.21
N ALA A 67 -5.41 -2.22 1.93
CA ALA A 67 -4.94 -0.92 1.44
C ALA A 67 -4.04 -1.09 0.20
N THR A 68 -3.18 -2.11 0.17
CA THR A 68 -2.34 -2.39 -1.00
C THR A 68 -3.14 -2.99 -2.17
N GLY A 69 -4.23 -3.74 -1.91
CA GLY A 69 -4.98 -4.45 -2.94
C GLY A 69 -4.38 -5.82 -3.27
N LEU A 70 -4.05 -6.61 -2.23
CA LEU A 70 -3.43 -7.93 -2.33
C LEU A 70 -4.38 -9.07 -1.93
N GLY A 71 -4.14 -10.26 -2.50
CA GLY A 71 -4.90 -11.46 -2.18
C GLY A 71 -6.39 -11.29 -2.46
N LYS A 72 -7.25 -11.55 -1.45
CA LYS A 72 -8.70 -11.40 -1.59
C LYS A 72 -9.17 -9.96 -1.84
N TYR A 73 -8.29 -8.98 -1.70
CA TYR A 73 -8.57 -7.56 -1.92
C TYR A 73 -8.13 -7.07 -3.31
N ALA A 74 -7.67 -7.95 -4.20
CA ALA A 74 -7.18 -7.58 -5.52
C ALA A 74 -8.24 -6.93 -6.43
N SER A 75 -9.53 -7.14 -6.15
CA SER A 75 -10.66 -6.53 -6.86
C SER A 75 -11.21 -5.28 -6.18
N GLU A 76 -10.58 -4.78 -5.11
CA GLU A 76 -10.99 -3.52 -4.47
C GLU A 76 -10.81 -2.35 -5.44
N ARG A 77 -11.87 -1.56 -5.62
CA ARG A 77 -11.88 -0.42 -6.55
C ARG A 77 -10.82 0.63 -6.20
N VAL A 78 -10.54 0.82 -4.91
CA VAL A 78 -9.58 1.82 -4.42
C VAL A 78 -8.54 1.14 -3.55
N SER A 79 -7.32 1.00 -4.08
CA SER A 79 -6.16 0.42 -3.42
C SER A 79 -4.87 1.07 -3.93
N GLU A 80 -3.74 0.85 -3.25
CA GLU A 80 -2.42 1.25 -3.75
C GLU A 80 -2.20 0.70 -5.18
N ASN A 81 -2.56 -0.56 -5.42
CA ASN A 81 -2.43 -1.20 -6.73
C ASN A 81 -3.35 -0.58 -7.79
N SER A 82 -4.56 -0.13 -7.45
CA SER A 82 -5.41 0.58 -8.42
C SER A 82 -4.79 1.92 -8.82
N ILE A 83 -4.24 2.67 -7.85
CA ILE A 83 -3.52 3.93 -8.11
C ILE A 83 -2.26 3.69 -8.95
N ARG A 84 -1.49 2.64 -8.66
CA ARG A 84 -0.33 2.25 -9.48
C ARG A 84 -0.74 1.92 -10.92
N ALA A 85 -1.81 1.15 -11.09
CA ALA A 85 -2.33 0.76 -12.41
C ALA A 85 -2.75 1.97 -13.25
N GLU A 86 -3.49 2.90 -12.64
CA GLU A 86 -3.95 4.15 -13.29
C GLU A 86 -2.78 5.04 -13.77
N ASN A 87 -1.61 4.92 -13.14
CA ASN A 87 -0.41 5.70 -13.45
C ASN A 87 0.65 4.91 -14.21
N GLY A 88 0.36 3.69 -14.67
CA GLY A 88 1.31 2.84 -15.41
C GLY A 88 2.53 2.38 -14.58
N LEU A 89 2.42 2.37 -13.26
CA LEU A 89 3.48 1.96 -12.35
C LEU A 89 3.46 0.43 -12.09
N PRO A 90 4.61 -0.17 -11.74
CA PRO A 90 4.64 -1.57 -11.34
C PRO A 90 3.70 -1.86 -10.16
N ILE A 91 2.87 -2.90 -10.33
CA ILE A 91 1.89 -3.37 -9.34
C ILE A 91 2.60 -4.21 -8.29
N ARG A 92 2.26 -4.01 -7.02
CA ARG A 92 2.77 -4.85 -5.95
C ARG A 92 2.07 -6.20 -5.95
N LYS A 93 2.85 -7.27 -5.92
CA LYS A 93 2.39 -8.65 -5.73
C LYS A 93 2.69 -9.18 -4.32
N HIS A 94 3.56 -8.48 -3.58
CA HIS A 94 4.00 -8.85 -2.25
C HIS A 94 3.86 -7.69 -1.26
N TYR A 95 3.51 -8.02 -0.01
CA TYR A 95 3.40 -7.01 1.05
C TYR A 95 4.78 -6.58 1.60
N ALA A 96 5.72 -7.50 1.69
CA ALA A 96 7.11 -7.23 2.04
C ALA A 96 8.03 -7.85 0.98
N GLY A 97 9.28 -7.36 0.93
CA GLY A 97 10.34 -7.88 0.05
C GLY A 97 10.81 -9.26 0.46
#